data_AF-A0A662VYR9-F1
#
_entry.id   AF-A0A662VYR9-F1
#
_cell.length_a   1.000
_cell.length_b   1.000
_cell.length_c   1.000
_cell.angle_alpha   90.00
_cell.angle_beta   90.00
_cell.angle_gamma   90.00
#
_symmetry.space_group_name_H-M   'P 1'
#
loop_
_entity.id
_entity.type
_entity.pdbx_description
1 polymer ?
#
loop_
_entity_poly.entity_id
_entity_poly.type
_entity_poly.pdbx_seq_one_letter_code
_entity_poly.pdbx_strand_id
1 'polypeptide(L)'
;MGGKRIIHIRVRTDRIPVEIDERTTARDIKRKLGRTDMVLIVNRNTLADDDKILPLLTEGENDIRLVPNTPVGSSFSFFTGKMRLKQEETLLRELGFIPSGYREFSGLVKVGNRIIRMRVYLPSTFPYSRPIITVDDPSFLGRHPCIMLNEHGIEVHFKDNYWKPWMHTSELVAQAIGFLRSIEKRRISSWTGLEAFRNLMRGYI
;
A
#
# COMPACT_ATOMS: atom_id res chain seq x y z
N MET A 1 -40.69 12.23 24.75
CA MET A 1 -40.53 10.85 25.25
C MET A 1 -39.47 10.19 24.37
N GLY A 2 -38.21 10.20 24.78
CA GLY A 2 -37.13 9.60 23.99
C GLY A 2 -37.27 8.08 24.05
N GLY A 3 -37.65 7.45 22.95
CA GLY A 3 -37.81 6.01 22.87
C GLY A 3 -36.45 5.32 22.99
N LYS A 4 -36.33 4.37 23.91
CA LYS A 4 -35.17 3.47 23.93
C LYS A 4 -35.28 2.52 22.75
N ARG A 5 -34.19 2.34 22.01
CA ARG A 5 -34.10 1.47 20.82
C ARG A 5 -32.92 0.52 20.97
N ILE A 6 -33.04 -0.67 20.40
CA ILE A 6 -31.96 -1.67 20.40
C ILE A 6 -31.19 -1.55 19.10
N ILE A 7 -29.88 -1.44 19.19
CA ILE A 7 -28.97 -1.55 18.05
C ILE A 7 -28.06 -2.76 18.23
N HIS A 8 -27.63 -3.35 17.13
CA HIS A 8 -26.69 -4.47 17.16
C HIS A 8 -25.27 -3.97 16.90
N ILE A 9 -24.41 -4.12 17.90
CA ILE A 9 -22.99 -3.73 17.80
C ILE A 9 -22.16 -4.97 17.58
N ARG A 10 -21.34 -4.94 16.53
CA ARG A 10 -20.40 -6.02 16.26
C ARG A 10 -19.13 -5.83 17.08
N VAL A 11 -18.84 -6.79 17.95
CA VAL A 11 -17.60 -6.87 18.72
C VAL A 11 -16.89 -8.14 18.27
N ARG A 12 -15.80 -8.00 17.50
CA ARG A 12 -15.14 -9.12 16.82
C ARG A 12 -16.12 -9.91 15.93
N THR A 13 -16.44 -11.15 16.29
CA THR A 13 -17.38 -12.04 15.62
C THR A 13 -18.81 -11.92 16.15
N ASP A 14 -18.97 -11.34 17.32
CA ASP A 14 -20.23 -11.38 18.07
C ASP A 14 -21.09 -10.16 17.73
N ARG A 15 -22.41 -10.36 17.66
CA ARG A 15 -23.38 -9.27 17.54
C ARG A 15 -24.09 -9.12 18.89
N ILE A 16 -23.84 -8.00 19.56
CA ILE A 16 -24.36 -7.73 20.89
C ILE A 16 -25.47 -6.68 20.77
N PRO A 17 -26.70 -6.97 21.25
CA PRO A 17 -27.76 -5.97 21.30
C PRO A 17 -27.46 -4.96 22.40
N VAL A 18 -27.51 -3.68 22.06
CA VAL A 18 -27.28 -2.56 22.97
C VAL A 18 -28.44 -1.59 22.87
N GLU A 19 -29.10 -1.38 24.00
CA GLU A 19 -30.14 -0.37 24.14
C GLU A 19 -29.52 1.04 24.21
N ILE A 20 -29.97 1.92 23.32
CA ILE A 20 -29.55 3.32 23.18
C ILE A 20 -30.77 4.26 23.19
N ASP A 21 -30.54 5.52 23.51
CA ASP A 21 -31.52 6.62 23.44
C ASP A 21 -30.98 7.78 22.59
N GLU A 22 -31.71 8.91 22.58
CA GLU A 22 -31.36 10.13 21.85
C GLU A 22 -30.12 10.86 22.41
N ARG A 23 -29.64 10.48 23.59
CA ARG A 23 -28.51 11.13 24.27
C ARG A 23 -27.29 10.23 24.37
N THR A 24 -27.39 8.99 23.90
CA THR A 24 -26.32 8.00 24.03
C THR A 24 -25.10 8.42 23.21
N THR A 25 -23.95 8.48 23.89
CA THR A 25 -22.66 8.78 23.29
C THR A 25 -21.88 7.50 22.96
N ALA A 26 -20.79 7.63 22.19
CA ALA A 26 -19.88 6.52 21.97
C ALA A 26 -19.24 6.03 23.28
N ARG A 27 -18.96 6.96 24.22
CA ARG A 27 -18.43 6.64 25.54
C ARG A 27 -19.37 5.75 26.37
N ASP A 28 -20.67 6.03 26.33
CA ASP A 28 -21.68 5.25 27.07
C ASP A 28 -21.74 3.80 26.56
N ILE A 29 -21.70 3.62 25.25
CA ILE A 29 -21.65 2.30 24.61
C ILE A 29 -20.39 1.53 25.03
N LYS A 30 -19.21 2.16 24.94
CA LYS A 30 -17.94 1.54 25.32
C LYS A 30 -17.94 1.11 26.79
N ARG A 31 -18.49 1.94 27.68
CA ARG A 31 -18.62 1.65 29.11
C ARG A 31 -19.58 0.48 29.36
N LYS A 32 -20.74 0.46 28.69
CA LYS A 32 -21.75 -0.61 28.80
C LYS A 32 -21.21 -1.96 28.34
N LEU A 33 -20.32 -1.98 27.36
CA LEU A 33 -19.65 -3.18 26.87
C LEU A 33 -18.36 -3.54 27.64
N GLY A 34 -17.90 -2.69 28.57
CA GLY A 34 -16.64 -2.90 29.30
C GLY A 34 -15.41 -2.90 28.39
N ARG A 35 -15.42 -2.06 27.35
CA ARG A 35 -14.42 -2.01 26.27
C ARG A 35 -14.04 -0.56 25.95
N THR A 36 -13.58 0.17 26.95
CA THR A 36 -13.14 1.58 26.84
C THR A 36 -11.85 1.74 26.05
N ASP A 37 -11.12 0.65 25.83
CA ASP A 37 -9.92 0.52 25.01
C ASP A 37 -10.21 0.43 23.50
N MET A 38 -11.48 0.42 23.10
CA MET A 38 -11.91 0.23 21.72
C MET A 38 -12.52 1.49 21.11
N VAL A 39 -12.44 1.59 19.79
CA VAL A 39 -12.97 2.65 18.95
C VAL A 39 -14.29 2.20 18.36
N LEU A 40 -15.29 3.09 18.38
CA LEU A 40 -16.59 2.86 17.77
C LEU A 40 -16.56 3.36 16.32
N ILE A 41 -16.88 2.47 15.39
CA ILE A 41 -17.02 2.76 13.96
C ILE A 41 -18.49 2.65 13.60
N VAL A 42 -19.03 3.69 12.96
CA VAL A 42 -20.41 3.71 12.45
C VAL A 42 -20.35 3.92 10.94
N ASN A 43 -20.92 2.99 10.16
CA ASN A 43 -20.93 3.05 8.69
C ASN A 43 -19.54 3.28 8.08
N ARG A 44 -18.52 2.63 8.65
CA ARG A 44 -17.09 2.74 8.28
C ARG A 44 -16.42 4.07 8.64
N ASN A 45 -17.11 4.99 9.31
CA ASN A 45 -16.52 6.21 9.84
C ASN A 45 -16.16 6.03 11.31
N THR A 46 -14.90 6.33 11.63
CA THR A 46 -14.43 6.40 13.02
C THR A 46 -14.98 7.67 13.66
N LEU A 47 -15.55 7.53 14.85
CA LEU A 47 -15.94 8.68 15.65
C LEU A 47 -14.70 9.23 16.37
N ALA A 48 -14.30 10.45 16.00
CA ALA A 48 -13.14 11.12 16.58
C ALA A 48 -13.41 11.69 17.98
N ASP A 49 -14.67 11.98 18.29
CA ASP A 49 -15.11 12.53 19.57
C ASP A 49 -16.07 11.55 20.24
N ASP A 50 -15.64 11.00 21.37
CA ASP A 50 -16.39 10.01 22.14
C ASP A 50 -17.57 10.62 22.91
N ASP A 51 -17.58 11.94 23.11
CA ASP A 51 -18.62 12.69 23.82
C ASP A 51 -19.73 13.21 22.89
N LYS A 52 -19.53 13.06 21.58
CA LYS A 52 -20.55 13.42 20.61
C LYS A 52 -21.72 12.44 20.68
N ILE A 53 -22.93 12.99 20.83
CA ILE A 53 -24.17 12.23 20.71
C ILE A 53 -24.19 11.54 19.35
N LEU A 54 -24.45 10.24 19.35
CA LEU A 54 -24.44 9.45 18.14
C LEU A 54 -25.59 9.90 17.23
N PRO A 55 -25.31 10.33 15.97
CA PRO A 55 -26.36 10.70 15.04
C PRO A 55 -27.31 9.51 14.88
N LEU A 56 -28.62 9.79 14.84
CA LEU A 56 -29.73 8.83 14.89
C LEU A 56 -29.38 7.47 14.24
N LEU A 57 -29.03 6.48 15.07
CA LEU A 57 -28.70 5.13 14.62
C LEU A 57 -30.00 4.33 14.46
N THR A 58 -30.34 3.96 13.24
CA THR A 58 -31.49 3.11 12.92
C THR A 58 -31.07 1.64 12.94
N GLU A 59 -31.89 0.79 13.55
CA GLU A 59 -31.66 -0.65 13.54
C GLU A 59 -31.69 -1.19 12.10
N GLY A 60 -30.68 -1.99 11.73
CA GLY A 60 -30.59 -2.62 10.40
C GLY A 60 -30.00 -1.75 9.29
N GLU A 61 -29.98 -0.41 9.45
CA GLU A 61 -29.40 0.50 8.45
C GLU A 61 -27.92 0.83 8.74
N ASN A 62 -27.52 0.81 10.02
CA ASN A 62 -26.17 1.19 10.43
C ASN A 62 -25.28 -0.04 10.71
N ASP A 63 -24.10 -0.08 10.09
CA ASP A 63 -23.03 -1.03 10.44
C ASP A 63 -22.19 -0.44 11.57
N ILE A 64 -22.44 -0.91 12.79
CA ILE A 64 -21.79 -0.43 14.00
C ILE A 64 -20.80 -1.48 14.50
N ARG A 65 -19.54 -1.08 14.65
CA ARG A 65 -18.45 -1.98 15.05
C ARG A 65 -17.64 -1.38 16.17
N LEU A 66 -17.28 -2.22 17.13
CA LEU A 66 -16.28 -1.89 18.15
C LEU A 66 -14.97 -2.59 17.78
N VAL A 67 -13.91 -1.81 17.58
CA VAL A 67 -12.59 -2.31 17.18
C VAL A 67 -11.51 -1.82 18.14
N PRO A 68 -10.43 -2.57 18.42
CA PRO A 68 -9.35 -2.09 19.29
C PRO A 68 -8.81 -0.73 18.86
N ASN A 69 -8.52 0.17 19.82
CA ASN A 69 -7.85 1.44 19.52
C ASN A 69 -6.44 1.13 19.01
N THR A 70 -6.30 1.14 17.69
CA THR A 70 -5.07 0.73 17.03
C THR A 70 -4.34 2.01 16.62
N PRO A 71 -3.11 2.26 17.10
CA PRO A 71 -2.36 3.47 16.76
C PRO A 71 -2.23 3.60 15.24
N VAL A 72 -2.23 4.84 14.73
CA VAL A 72 -2.04 5.13 13.31
C VAL A 72 -0.78 4.40 12.83
N GLY A 73 -0.94 3.46 11.90
CA GLY A 73 0.13 2.54 11.46
C GLY A 73 0.02 1.09 11.94
N SER A 74 -1.04 0.73 12.68
CA SER A 74 -1.30 -0.65 13.09
C SER A 74 -2.37 -1.34 12.23
N SER A 75 -2.05 -2.57 11.91
CA SER A 75 -2.51 -3.40 10.79
C SER A 75 -3.88 -4.07 11.01
N PHE A 76 -5.00 -3.35 10.89
CA PHE A 76 -6.34 -3.96 10.89
C PHE A 76 -7.22 -3.66 9.66
N SER A 77 -6.66 -3.05 8.62
CA SER A 77 -7.31 -2.91 7.31
C SER A 77 -6.39 -3.25 6.14
N PHE A 78 -5.37 -4.10 6.34
CA PHE A 78 -4.68 -4.69 5.19
C PHE A 78 -5.54 -5.83 4.65
N PHE A 79 -6.10 -5.63 3.45
CA PHE A 79 -6.80 -6.71 2.76
C PHE A 79 -5.85 -7.89 2.57
N THR A 80 -6.39 -9.11 2.57
CA THR A 80 -5.69 -10.31 2.13
C THR A 80 -6.47 -10.98 1.00
N GLY A 81 -5.84 -11.94 0.32
CA GLY A 81 -6.48 -12.70 -0.76
C GLY A 81 -6.99 -11.81 -1.90
N LYS A 82 -8.20 -12.09 -2.40
CA LYS A 82 -8.76 -11.43 -3.60
C LYS A 82 -8.95 -9.92 -3.45
N MET A 83 -9.37 -9.45 -2.27
CA MET A 83 -9.55 -8.01 -2.05
C MET A 83 -8.21 -7.26 -2.10
N ARG A 84 -7.14 -7.88 -1.59
CA ARG A 84 -5.79 -7.32 -1.66
C ARG A 84 -5.31 -7.22 -3.10
N LEU A 85 -5.45 -8.29 -3.86
CA LEU A 85 -5.06 -8.30 -5.27
C LEU A 85 -5.81 -7.24 -6.07
N LYS A 86 -7.12 -7.06 -5.83
CA LYS A 86 -7.92 -6.02 -6.49
C LYS A 86 -7.47 -4.61 -6.12
N GLN A 87 -7.11 -4.38 -4.86
CA GLN A 87 -6.56 -3.08 -4.43
C GLN A 87 -5.22 -2.79 -5.13
N GLU A 88 -4.32 -3.77 -5.16
CA GLU A 88 -3.03 -3.62 -5.84
C GLU A 88 -3.19 -3.42 -7.34
N GLU A 89 -4.12 -4.12 -7.97
CA GLU A 89 -4.45 -3.89 -9.38
C GLU A 89 -4.89 -2.44 -9.64
N THR A 90 -5.78 -1.89 -8.81
CA THR A 90 -6.21 -0.48 -8.96
C THR A 90 -5.03 0.47 -8.85
N LEU A 91 -4.19 0.31 -7.83
CA LEU A 91 -3.04 1.18 -7.59
C LEU A 91 -1.97 1.06 -8.69
N LEU A 92 -1.75 -0.15 -9.21
CA LEU A 92 -0.83 -0.38 -10.32
C LEU A 92 -1.36 0.25 -11.62
N ARG A 93 -2.67 0.17 -11.88
CA ARG A 93 -3.32 0.84 -13.02
C ARG A 93 -3.16 2.35 -12.96
N GLU A 94 -3.28 2.95 -11.78
CA GLU A 94 -3.02 4.40 -11.58
C GLU A 94 -1.58 4.79 -11.94
N LEU A 95 -0.62 3.88 -11.78
CA LEU A 95 0.77 4.05 -12.22
C LEU A 95 1.00 3.71 -13.70
N GLY A 96 -0.03 3.35 -14.45
CA GLY A 96 0.07 2.95 -15.86
C GLY A 96 0.47 1.49 -16.08
N PHE A 97 0.37 0.64 -15.06
CA PHE A 97 0.58 -0.80 -15.18
C PHE A 97 -0.75 -1.52 -15.40
N ILE A 98 -0.85 -2.25 -16.50
CA ILE A 98 -2.05 -3.02 -16.86
C ILE A 98 -1.84 -4.50 -16.56
N PRO A 99 -2.91 -5.26 -16.20
CA PRO A 99 -2.81 -6.71 -16.05
C PRO A 99 -2.32 -7.36 -17.34
N SER A 100 -1.28 -8.17 -17.25
CA SER A 100 -0.74 -8.99 -18.36
C SER A 100 -0.92 -10.49 -18.16
N GLY A 101 -1.33 -10.90 -16.96
CA GLY A 101 -1.56 -12.29 -16.58
C GLY A 101 -2.15 -12.40 -15.16
N TYR A 102 -2.33 -13.62 -14.66
CA TYR A 102 -2.77 -13.81 -13.28
C TYR A 102 -1.66 -13.36 -12.31
N ARG A 103 -1.93 -12.31 -11.52
CA ARG A 103 -0.95 -11.67 -10.61
C ARG A 103 0.25 -11.04 -11.32
N GLU A 104 0.12 -10.75 -12.60
CA GLU A 104 1.15 -10.11 -13.42
C GLU A 104 0.63 -8.80 -14.00
N PHE A 105 1.48 -7.77 -13.93
CA PHE A 105 1.19 -6.45 -14.45
C PHE A 105 2.39 -5.94 -15.25
N SER A 106 2.12 -5.19 -16.31
CA SER A 106 3.15 -4.61 -17.16
C SER A 106 2.86 -3.14 -17.45
N GLY A 107 3.91 -2.32 -17.49
CA GLY A 107 3.82 -0.89 -17.71
C GLY A 107 5.03 -0.37 -18.47
N LEU A 108 4.83 0.68 -19.25
CA LEU A 108 5.91 1.42 -19.89
C LEU A 108 6.31 2.60 -18.99
N VAL A 109 7.58 2.67 -18.63
CA VAL A 109 8.09 3.68 -17.72
C VAL A 109 9.22 4.47 -18.37
N LYS A 110 9.15 5.79 -18.21
CA LYS A 110 10.25 6.69 -18.58
C LYS A 110 11.34 6.70 -17.51
N VAL A 111 12.53 6.22 -17.89
CA VAL A 111 13.75 6.22 -17.09
C VAL A 111 14.82 7.02 -17.83
N GLY A 112 15.07 8.25 -17.37
CA GLY A 112 15.91 9.20 -18.10
C GLY A 112 15.31 9.53 -19.48
N ASN A 113 16.08 9.31 -20.54
CA ASN A 113 15.67 9.54 -21.92
C ASN A 113 15.07 8.30 -22.60
N ARG A 114 14.95 7.18 -21.88
CA ARG A 114 14.45 5.91 -22.41
C ARG A 114 13.07 5.61 -21.86
N ILE A 115 12.27 4.93 -22.67
CA ILE A 115 11.04 4.28 -22.24
C ILE A 115 11.34 2.79 -22.20
N ILE A 116 11.18 2.18 -21.03
CA ILE A 116 11.45 0.76 -20.81
C ILE A 116 10.18 0.07 -20.34
N ARG A 117 10.03 -1.21 -20.66
CA ARG A 117 8.95 -2.03 -20.13
C ARG A 117 9.37 -2.58 -18.77
N MET A 118 8.52 -2.36 -17.78
CA MET A 118 8.64 -2.96 -16.45
C MET A 118 7.51 -3.95 -16.24
N ARG A 119 7.79 -5.02 -15.51
CA ARG A 119 6.79 -6.02 -15.10
C ARG A 119 6.79 -6.16 -13.60
N VAL A 120 5.63 -6.46 -13.05
CA VAL A 120 5.39 -6.67 -11.64
C VAL A 120 4.68 -7.99 -11.48
N TYR A 121 5.27 -8.89 -10.70
CA TYR A 121 4.69 -10.17 -10.35
C TYR A 121 4.38 -10.20 -8.84
N LEU A 122 3.16 -10.57 -8.49
CA LEU A 122 2.75 -10.80 -7.11
C LEU A 122 2.80 -12.32 -6.83
N PRO A 123 3.73 -12.81 -6.00
CA PRO A 123 3.84 -14.24 -5.71
C PRO A 123 2.54 -14.85 -5.17
N SER A 124 2.41 -16.18 -5.25
CA SER A 124 1.25 -16.93 -4.70
C SER A 124 1.03 -16.64 -3.20
N THR A 125 2.12 -16.41 -2.47
CA THR A 125 2.20 -16.08 -1.04
C THR A 125 2.02 -14.60 -0.70
N PHE A 126 1.79 -13.73 -1.68
CA PHE A 126 1.51 -12.32 -1.45
C PHE A 126 0.26 -12.13 -0.54
N PRO A 127 0.27 -11.21 0.45
CA PRO A 127 1.26 -10.15 0.72
C PRO A 127 2.45 -10.54 1.63
N TYR A 128 2.58 -11.81 2.02
CA TYR A 128 3.65 -12.26 2.93
C TYR A 128 5.02 -12.36 2.24
N SER A 129 5.03 -12.49 0.92
CA SER A 129 6.22 -12.34 0.08
C SER A 129 6.16 -11.03 -0.69
N ARG A 130 7.33 -10.43 -0.91
CA ARG A 130 7.44 -9.17 -1.64
C ARG A 130 7.03 -9.33 -3.11
N PRO A 131 6.47 -8.30 -3.73
CA PRO A 131 6.38 -8.19 -5.18
C PRO A 131 7.75 -8.31 -5.84
N ILE A 132 7.78 -8.94 -7.01
CA ILE A 132 8.96 -9.06 -7.87
C ILE A 132 8.81 -8.05 -9.00
N ILE A 133 9.80 -7.18 -9.16
CA ILE A 133 9.78 -6.08 -10.15
C ILE A 133 10.90 -6.33 -11.14
N THR A 134 10.55 -6.57 -12.39
CA THR A 134 11.52 -6.84 -13.46
C THR A 134 11.48 -5.78 -14.55
N VAL A 135 12.57 -5.70 -15.31
CA VAL A 135 12.79 -4.71 -16.36
C VAL A 135 13.21 -5.41 -17.64
N ASP A 136 12.53 -5.13 -18.74
CA ASP A 136 12.87 -5.67 -20.06
C ASP A 136 13.89 -4.76 -20.78
N ASP A 137 15.01 -4.45 -20.12
CA ASP A 137 16.15 -3.75 -20.74
C ASP A 137 17.47 -4.36 -20.22
N PRO A 138 18.18 -5.15 -21.03
CA PRO A 138 19.42 -5.83 -20.63
C PRO A 138 20.54 -4.86 -20.27
N SER A 139 20.46 -3.60 -20.71
CA SER A 139 21.50 -2.62 -20.42
C SER A 139 21.58 -2.24 -18.94
N PHE A 140 20.59 -2.58 -18.10
CA PHE A 140 20.63 -2.37 -16.66
C PHE A 140 21.31 -3.49 -15.88
N LEU A 141 21.42 -4.69 -16.44
CA LEU A 141 22.00 -5.84 -15.76
C LEU A 141 23.46 -5.56 -15.38
N GLY A 142 23.84 -5.83 -14.12
CA GLY A 142 25.19 -5.61 -13.61
C GLY A 142 25.56 -4.15 -13.33
N ARG A 143 24.66 -3.18 -13.55
CA ARG A 143 24.93 -1.76 -13.22
C ARG A 143 24.90 -1.44 -11.72
N HIS A 144 24.20 -2.26 -10.94
CA HIS A 144 24.14 -2.14 -9.49
C HIS A 144 23.96 -3.52 -8.88
N PRO A 145 24.49 -3.81 -7.68
CA PRO A 145 24.27 -5.08 -6.98
C PRO A 145 22.79 -5.43 -6.72
N CYS A 146 21.90 -4.44 -6.79
CA CYS A 146 20.46 -4.60 -6.64
C CYS A 146 19.75 -4.88 -7.97
N ILE A 147 20.47 -4.93 -9.09
CA ILE A 147 19.92 -5.30 -10.40
C ILE A 147 20.53 -6.63 -10.81
N MET A 148 19.75 -7.68 -10.67
CA MET A 148 20.23 -9.06 -10.81
C MET A 148 19.31 -9.88 -11.71
N LEU A 149 19.86 -10.92 -12.31
CA LEU A 149 19.07 -11.86 -13.10
C LEU A 149 18.43 -12.90 -12.18
N ASN A 150 17.15 -13.15 -12.38
CA ASN A 150 16.28 -14.05 -11.62
C ASN A 150 15.47 -14.91 -12.63
N GLU A 151 14.83 -15.99 -12.16
CA GLU A 151 13.86 -16.80 -12.93
C GLU A 151 12.77 -15.98 -13.67
N HIS A 152 12.39 -14.80 -13.16
CA HIS A 152 11.42 -13.88 -13.75
C HIS A 152 12.04 -12.84 -14.70
N GLY A 153 13.38 -12.77 -14.81
CA GLY A 153 14.11 -11.81 -15.63
C GLY A 153 15.03 -10.89 -14.84
N ILE A 154 15.30 -9.69 -15.37
CA ILE A 154 16.21 -8.72 -14.74
C ILE A 154 15.44 -7.98 -13.65
N GLU A 155 15.70 -8.34 -12.40
CA GLU A 155 15.00 -7.86 -11.22
C GLU A 155 15.67 -6.63 -10.61
N VAL A 156 14.85 -5.63 -10.22
CA VAL A 156 15.24 -4.60 -9.25
C VAL A 156 14.96 -5.13 -7.84
N HIS A 157 15.98 -5.73 -7.24
CA HIS A 157 15.88 -6.43 -5.96
C HIS A 157 16.04 -5.45 -4.79
N PHE A 158 14.98 -5.35 -3.97
CA PHE A 158 15.02 -4.70 -2.67
C PHE A 158 15.20 -5.76 -1.59
N LYS A 159 16.03 -5.49 -0.57
CA LYS A 159 16.19 -6.44 0.54
C LYS A 159 14.84 -6.69 1.21
N ASP A 160 14.54 -7.96 1.46
CA ASP A 160 13.25 -8.39 2.02
C ASP A 160 12.87 -7.67 3.33
N ASN A 161 13.86 -7.30 4.15
CA ASN A 161 13.65 -6.59 5.40
C ASN A 161 13.02 -5.20 5.24
N TYR A 162 13.18 -4.56 4.07
CA TYR A 162 12.58 -3.27 3.75
C TYR A 162 11.13 -3.38 3.28
N TRP A 163 10.69 -4.57 2.87
CA TRP A 163 9.30 -4.82 2.55
C TRP A 163 8.52 -5.19 3.81
N LYS A 164 7.28 -4.71 3.90
CA LYS A 164 6.31 -5.12 4.92
C LYS A 164 4.99 -5.50 4.26
N PRO A 165 4.27 -6.52 4.75
CA PRO A 165 3.02 -6.98 4.14
C PRO A 165 1.93 -5.90 3.97
N TRP A 166 1.99 -4.82 4.76
CA TRP A 166 1.06 -3.70 4.69
C TRP A 166 1.44 -2.63 3.65
N MET A 167 2.68 -2.62 3.15
CA MET A 167 3.11 -1.67 2.11
C MET A 167 2.44 -2.00 0.78
N HIS A 168 2.21 -1.00 -0.07
CA HIS A 168 1.63 -1.22 -1.40
C HIS A 168 2.71 -1.54 -2.44
N THR A 169 2.37 -2.38 -3.41
CA THR A 169 3.26 -2.70 -4.53
C THR A 169 3.58 -1.46 -5.36
N SER A 170 2.61 -0.56 -5.50
CA SER A 170 2.78 0.73 -6.17
C SER A 170 3.91 1.57 -5.56
N GLU A 171 4.10 1.53 -4.24
CA GLU A 171 5.20 2.22 -3.57
C GLU A 171 6.56 1.63 -3.95
N LEU A 172 6.68 0.30 -3.94
CA LEU A 172 7.91 -0.39 -4.39
C LEU A 172 8.21 -0.10 -5.86
N VAL A 173 7.18 -0.09 -6.72
CA VAL A 173 7.32 0.26 -8.13
C VAL A 173 7.82 1.69 -8.28
N ALA A 174 7.22 2.66 -7.59
CA ALA A 174 7.68 4.05 -7.62
C ALA A 174 9.15 4.19 -7.15
N GLN A 175 9.53 3.47 -6.10
CA GLN A 175 10.92 3.41 -5.63
C GLN A 175 11.86 2.80 -6.67
N ALA A 176 11.47 1.72 -7.33
CA ALA A 176 12.24 1.08 -8.40
C ALA A 176 12.48 2.04 -9.57
N ILE A 177 11.45 2.78 -9.98
CA ILE A 177 11.53 3.78 -11.04
C ILE A 177 12.50 4.89 -10.65
N GLY A 178 12.39 5.42 -9.43
CA GLY A 178 13.30 6.44 -8.90
C GLY A 178 14.75 5.95 -8.85
N PHE A 179 14.96 4.71 -8.41
CA PHE A 179 16.26 4.07 -8.36
C PHE A 179 16.89 3.91 -9.76
N LEU A 180 16.15 3.38 -10.73
CA LEU A 180 16.62 3.24 -12.12
C LEU A 180 16.98 4.61 -12.74
N ARG A 181 16.18 5.65 -12.45
CA ARG A 181 16.49 7.03 -12.88
C ARG A 181 17.80 7.54 -12.29
N SER A 182 18.09 7.20 -11.03
CA SER A 182 19.34 7.59 -10.37
C SER A 182 20.57 6.94 -11.02
N ILE A 183 20.45 5.68 -11.44
CA ILE A 183 21.51 4.94 -12.15
C ILE A 183 21.78 5.56 -13.52
N GLU A 184 20.74 5.89 -14.29
CA GLU A 184 20.90 6.56 -15.58
C GLU A 184 21.55 7.95 -15.44
N LYS A 185 21.17 8.74 -14.42
CA LYS A 185 21.82 10.04 -14.17
C LYS A 185 23.32 9.91 -13.88
N ARG A 186 23.73 8.92 -13.08
CA ARG A 186 25.15 8.66 -12.79
C ARG A 186 25.96 8.32 -14.05
N ARG A 187 25.34 7.67 -15.04
CA ARG A 187 25.96 7.39 -16.33
C ARG A 187 26.19 8.68 -17.13
N ILE A 188 25.21 9.58 -17.17
CA ILE A 188 25.37 10.85 -17.90
C ILE A 188 26.53 11.65 -17.28
N SER A 189 26.60 11.74 -15.95
CA SER A 189 27.70 12.44 -15.27
C SER A 189 29.07 11.78 -15.45
N SER A 190 29.14 10.45 -15.51
CA SER A 190 30.42 9.76 -15.72
C SER A 190 30.88 9.87 -17.18
N TRP A 191 29.95 9.89 -18.14
CA TRP A 191 30.26 10.11 -19.55
C TRP A 191 30.67 11.55 -19.84
N THR A 192 30.00 12.56 -19.28
CA THR A 192 30.44 13.96 -19.42
C THR A 192 31.79 14.19 -18.73
N GLY A 193 32.07 13.54 -17.60
CA GLY A 193 33.38 13.56 -16.96
C GLY A 193 34.48 12.90 -17.81
N LEU A 194 34.18 11.77 -18.46
CA LEU A 194 35.09 11.07 -19.37
C LEU A 194 35.31 11.82 -20.69
N GLU A 195 34.28 12.47 -21.24
CA GLU A 195 34.40 13.34 -22.41
C GLU A 195 35.18 14.62 -22.08
N ALA A 196 34.92 15.25 -20.93
CA ALA A 196 35.70 16.38 -20.44
C ALA A 196 37.17 15.99 -20.22
N PHE A 197 37.44 14.81 -19.65
CA PHE A 197 38.79 14.28 -19.50
C PHE A 197 39.44 13.96 -20.85
N ARG A 198 38.73 13.33 -21.79
CA ARG A 198 39.23 13.06 -23.14
C ARG A 198 39.52 14.35 -23.92
N ASN A 199 38.69 15.37 -23.78
CA ASN A 199 38.90 16.67 -24.40
C ASN A 199 40.08 17.42 -23.76
N LEU A 200 40.26 17.29 -22.44
CA LEU A 200 41.45 17.77 -21.75
C LEU A 200 42.71 17.08 -22.29
N MET A 201 42.72 15.75 -22.38
CA MET A 201 43.87 14.99 -22.89
C MET A 201 44.17 15.24 -24.38
N ARG A 202 43.18 15.63 -25.18
CA ARG A 202 43.38 16.05 -26.58
C ARG A 202 43.98 17.45 -26.73
N GLY A 203 43.87 18.31 -25.72
CA GLY A 203 44.52 19.63 -25.70
C GLY A 203 45.99 19.60 -25.25
N TYR A 204 46.50 18.42 -24.89
CA TYR A 204 47.89 18.21 -24.41
C TYR A 204 48.76 17.43 -25.41
N ILE A 205 48.29 17.20 -26.64
CA ILE A 205 49.06 16.69 -27.79
C ILE A 205 49.17 17.82 -28.81
#